data_AF-D1AM32-F1
#
_entry.id   AF-D1AM32-F1
#
_cell.length_a   1.000
_cell.length_b   1.000
_cell.length_c   1.000
_cell.angle_alpha   90.00
_cell.angle_beta   90.00
_cell.angle_gamma   90.00
#
_symmetry.space_group_name_H-M   'P 1'
#
loop_
_entity.id
_entity.type
_entity.pdbx_description
1 polymer ?
#
loop_
_entity_poly.entity_id
_entity_poly.type
_entity_poly.pdbx_seq_one_letter_code
_entity_poly.pdbx_strand_id
1 'polypeptide(L)'
;MVKIKEKENTGNKFYTSQEMQIIKEKISGIKTPNNNRTQKVTDLINKFGEESVKKLIEGEVYLLKNSMILTGNKEGYNLINGNEGQITDYTFKNQNEILRYSMYEYIELLNNNTVL
;
A
#
# COMPACT_ATOMS: atom_id res chain seq x y z
N MET A 1 36.32 29.88 5.10
CA MET A 1 35.18 29.07 4.60
C MET A 1 34.24 28.81 5.76
N VAL A 2 33.10 29.50 5.79
CA VAL A 2 32.04 29.23 6.75
C VAL A 2 31.37 27.92 6.33
N LYS A 3 31.58 26.84 7.08
CA LYS A 3 30.77 25.63 6.95
C LYS A 3 29.41 25.96 7.53
N ILE A 4 28.48 26.33 6.67
CA ILE A 4 27.05 26.32 6.99
C ILE A 4 26.74 24.85 7.26
N LYS A 5 26.67 24.46 8.54
CA LYS A 5 25.98 23.23 8.91
C LYS A 5 24.52 23.50 8.57
N GLU A 6 24.05 22.96 7.46
CA GLU A 6 22.64 22.71 7.27
C GLU A 6 22.22 21.87 8.49
N LYS A 7 21.62 22.52 9.48
CA LYS A 7 20.77 21.83 10.43
C LYS A 7 19.66 21.27 9.57
N GLU A 8 19.79 19.99 9.21
CA GLU A 8 18.67 19.23 8.67
C GLU A 8 17.47 19.56 9.54
N ASN A 9 16.49 20.17 8.91
CA ASN A 9 15.23 20.48 9.55
C ASN A 9 14.57 19.12 9.80
N THR A 10 14.88 18.49 10.92
CA THR A 10 14.27 17.27 11.42
C THR A 10 12.85 17.59 11.89
N GLY A 11 12.05 18.18 11.00
CA GLY A 11 10.63 18.36 11.20
C GLY A 11 10.03 16.98 11.38
N ASN A 12 9.68 16.64 12.62
CA ASN A 12 8.94 15.46 13.09
C ASN A 12 8.58 14.46 11.98
N LYS A 13 9.57 13.70 11.49
CA LYS A 13 9.27 12.60 10.59
C LYS A 13 8.72 11.48 11.46
N PHE A 14 7.53 10.98 11.10
CA PHE A 14 6.92 9.82 11.76
C PHE A 14 7.77 8.54 11.61
N TYR A 15 8.77 8.56 10.73
CA TYR A 15 9.74 7.48 10.53
C TYR A 15 11.18 7.98 10.53
N THR A 16 12.08 7.06 10.86
CA THR A 16 13.53 7.25 10.76
C THR A 16 14.01 7.23 9.30
N SER A 17 15.18 7.83 9.07
CA SER A 17 15.83 7.79 7.75
C SER A 17 16.15 6.36 7.29
N GLN A 18 16.41 5.44 8.22
CA GLN A 18 16.69 4.03 7.93
C GLN A 18 15.42 3.29 7.47
N GLU A 19 14.29 3.48 8.14
CA GLU A 19 12.99 2.91 7.73
C GLU A 19 12.60 3.42 6.33
N MET A 20 12.79 4.72 6.09
CA MET A 20 12.54 5.34 4.80
C MET A 20 13.40 4.71 3.68
N GLN A 21 14.66 4.38 3.98
CA GLN A 21 15.56 3.73 3.02
C GLN A 21 15.10 2.31 2.69
N ILE A 22 14.76 1.50 3.70
CA ILE A 22 14.23 0.14 3.51
C ILE A 22 12.96 0.15 2.65
N ILE A 23 12.07 1.12 2.90
CA ILE A 23 10.84 1.31 2.14
C ILE A 23 11.15 1.62 0.67
N LYS A 24 12.05 2.57 0.42
CA LYS A 24 12.46 2.95 -0.94
C LYS A 24 13.07 1.77 -1.69
N GLU A 25 13.92 0.98 -1.05
CA GLU A 25 14.54 -0.22 -1.63
C GLU A 25 13.47 -1.25 -1.99
N LYS A 26 12.51 -1.52 -1.10
CA LYS A 26 11.41 -2.46 -1.37
C LYS A 26 10.48 -1.99 -2.48
N ILE A 27 10.10 -0.71 -2.51
CA ILE A 27 9.28 -0.14 -3.60
C ILE A 27 10.03 -0.24 -4.93
N SER A 28 11.34 0.02 -4.95
CA SER A 28 12.17 -0.06 -6.15
C SER A 28 12.33 -1.48 -6.70
N GLY A 29 12.21 -2.50 -5.85
CA GLY A 29 12.27 -3.91 -6.23
C GLY A 29 11.03 -4.43 -6.95
N ILE A 30 9.90 -3.70 -6.91
CA ILE A 30 8.66 -4.11 -7.55
C ILE A 30 8.70 -3.71 -9.03
N LYS A 31 9.37 -4.53 -9.82
CA LYS A 31 9.60 -4.36 -11.26
C LYS A 31 8.42 -4.83 -12.13
N THR A 32 7.22 -4.30 -11.92
CA THR A 32 6.14 -4.51 -12.91
C THR A 32 5.39 -3.23 -13.22
N PRO A 33 5.30 -2.81 -14.51
CA PRO A 33 4.37 -1.77 -14.91
C PRO A 33 2.95 -2.25 -14.60
N ASN A 34 2.23 -1.47 -13.81
CA ASN A 34 1.10 -1.94 -13.01
C ASN A 34 -0.23 -1.97 -13.78
N ASN A 35 -0.34 -2.81 -14.81
CA ASN A 35 -1.63 -3.06 -15.47
C ASN A 35 -2.53 -4.02 -14.66
N ASN A 36 -1.98 -4.69 -13.65
CA ASN A 36 -2.72 -5.66 -12.84
C ASN A 36 -3.72 -4.94 -11.91
N ARG A 37 -3.35 -3.79 -11.34
CA ARG A 37 -4.27 -2.93 -10.57
C ARG A 37 -5.54 -2.54 -11.33
N THR A 38 -5.49 -2.52 -12.66
CA THR A 38 -6.62 -2.14 -13.53
C THR A 38 -7.40 -3.33 -14.10
N GLN A 39 -7.03 -4.56 -13.74
CA GLN A 39 -7.73 -5.77 -14.14
C GLN A 39 -8.68 -6.23 -13.03
N LYS A 40 -9.70 -7.00 -13.43
CA LYS A 40 -10.56 -7.69 -12.46
C LYS A 40 -9.76 -8.76 -11.73
N VAL A 41 -10.07 -8.98 -10.46
CA VAL A 41 -9.43 -10.02 -9.67
C VAL A 41 -9.67 -11.41 -10.27
N THR A 42 -10.87 -11.69 -10.81
CA THR A 42 -11.15 -12.94 -11.55
C THR A 42 -10.23 -13.14 -12.76
N ASP A 43 -9.97 -12.09 -13.54
CA ASP A 43 -9.09 -12.19 -14.72
C ASP A 43 -7.65 -12.50 -14.30
N LEU A 44 -7.19 -11.88 -13.21
CA LEU A 44 -5.89 -12.16 -12.61
C LEU A 44 -5.82 -13.60 -12.08
N ILE A 45 -6.89 -14.11 -11.45
CA ILE A 45 -6.95 -15.48 -10.93
C ILE A 45 -6.85 -16.48 -12.08
N ASN A 46 -7.59 -16.25 -13.16
CA ASN A 46 -7.53 -17.08 -14.36
C ASN A 46 -6.14 -17.08 -15.00
N LYS A 47 -5.40 -15.98 -14.89
CA LYS A 47 -4.07 -15.82 -15.49
C LYS A 47 -2.94 -16.39 -14.63
N PHE A 48 -3.03 -16.28 -13.31
CA PHE A 48 -1.90 -16.53 -12.39
C PHE A 48 -2.19 -17.57 -11.30
N GLY A 49 -3.45 -17.95 -11.10
CA GLY A 49 -3.91 -18.78 -9.99
C GLY A 49 -4.18 -17.98 -8.71
N GLU A 50 -5.08 -18.50 -7.86
CA GLU A 50 -5.57 -17.83 -6.65
C GLU A 50 -4.44 -17.42 -5.68
N GLU A 51 -3.53 -18.34 -5.36
CA GLU A 51 -2.45 -18.08 -4.41
C GLU A 51 -1.54 -16.94 -4.88
N SER A 52 -1.21 -16.92 -6.17
CA SER A 52 -0.39 -15.87 -6.78
C SER A 52 -1.09 -14.51 -6.73
N VAL A 53 -2.41 -14.48 -6.96
CA VAL A 53 -3.19 -13.23 -6.91
C VAL A 53 -3.32 -12.73 -5.48
N LYS A 54 -3.48 -13.62 -4.50
CA LYS A 54 -3.50 -13.21 -3.09
C LYS A 54 -2.18 -12.53 -2.69
N LYS A 55 -1.03 -13.12 -3.05
CA LYS A 55 0.30 -12.50 -2.82
C LYS A 55 0.48 -11.19 -3.57
N LEU A 56 -0.09 -11.08 -4.78
CA LEU A 56 -0.09 -9.83 -5.54
C LEU A 56 -0.85 -8.75 -4.77
N ILE A 57 -2.05 -9.04 -4.29
CA ILE A 57 -2.85 -8.10 -3.49
C ILE A 57 -2.12 -7.71 -2.20
N GLU A 58 -1.52 -8.66 -1.48
CA GLU A 58 -0.71 -8.37 -0.29
C GLU A 58 0.45 -7.40 -0.61
N GLY A 59 1.13 -7.60 -1.74
CA GLY A 59 2.15 -6.71 -2.25
C GLY A 59 1.62 -5.31 -2.57
N GLU A 60 0.41 -5.22 -3.11
CA GLU A 60 -0.25 -3.94 -3.41
C GLU A 60 -0.68 -3.19 -2.15
N VAL A 61 -1.21 -3.89 -1.16
CA VAL A 61 -1.53 -3.32 0.16
C VAL A 61 -0.27 -2.82 0.84
N TYR A 62 0.82 -3.60 0.79
CA TYR A 62 2.12 -3.19 1.30
C TYR A 62 2.62 -1.90 0.62
N LEU A 63 2.54 -1.83 -0.71
CA LEU A 63 2.91 -0.63 -1.47
C LEU A 63 2.08 0.59 -1.05
N LEU A 64 0.76 0.41 -0.95
CA LEU A 64 -0.15 1.48 -0.59
C LEU A 64 0.14 2.00 0.81
N LYS A 65 0.30 1.11 1.79
CA LYS A 65 0.70 1.45 3.17
C LYS A 65 1.94 2.31 3.20
N ASN A 66 2.99 1.88 2.50
CA ASN A 66 4.27 2.59 2.52
C ASN A 66 4.27 3.86 1.67
N SER A 67 3.36 4.00 0.71
CA SER A 67 3.16 5.26 0.01
C SER A 67 2.62 6.37 0.94
N MET A 68 1.84 6.02 1.96
CA MET A 68 1.35 6.98 2.97
C MET A 68 2.50 7.58 3.79
N ILE A 69 3.58 6.82 3.95
CA ILE A 69 4.81 7.28 4.61
C ILE A 69 5.47 8.38 3.77
N LEU A 70 5.53 8.19 2.45
CA LEU A 70 6.13 9.14 1.52
C LEU A 70 5.33 10.45 1.43
N THR A 71 4.02 10.38 1.63
CA THR A 71 3.13 11.56 1.62
C THR A 71 2.94 12.20 3.00
N GLY A 72 3.55 11.65 4.06
CA GLY A 72 3.41 12.15 5.43
C GLY A 72 2.03 11.88 6.06
N ASN A 73 1.23 10.99 5.48
CA ASN A 73 -0.11 10.64 5.97
C ASN A 73 -0.05 9.56 7.06
N LYS A 74 0.19 9.96 8.31
CA LYS A 74 0.28 9.06 9.47
C LYS A 74 -1.02 8.30 9.75
N GLU A 75 -2.17 8.96 9.64
CA GLU A 75 -3.48 8.36 9.89
C GLU A 75 -3.80 7.28 8.85
N GLY A 76 -3.60 7.59 7.57
CA GLY A 76 -3.74 6.64 6.48
C GLY A 76 -2.80 5.44 6.60
N TYR A 77 -1.54 5.65 7.03
CA TYR A 77 -0.64 4.54 7.34
C TYR A 77 -1.20 3.65 8.45
N ASN A 78 -1.59 4.24 9.59
CA ASN A 78 -2.06 3.48 10.75
C ASN A 78 -3.33 2.68 10.40
N LEU A 79 -4.25 3.30 9.64
CA LEU A 79 -5.46 2.65 9.16
C LEU A 79 -5.13 1.41 8.32
N ILE A 80 -4.24 1.54 7.34
CA ILE A 80 -3.88 0.41 6.47
C ILE A 80 -3.06 -0.63 7.24
N ASN A 81 -2.09 -0.21 8.05
CA ASN A 81 -1.21 -1.09 8.81
C ASN A 81 -1.98 -1.95 9.84
N GLY A 82 -3.05 -1.41 10.44
CA GLY A 82 -3.91 -2.17 11.34
C GLY A 82 -4.83 -3.16 10.64
N ASN A 83 -5.03 -3.05 9.31
CA ASN A 83 -6.07 -3.76 8.57
C ASN A 83 -5.57 -4.48 7.30
N GLU A 84 -4.26 -4.73 7.17
CA GLU A 84 -3.66 -5.27 5.93
C GLU A 84 -4.31 -6.58 5.46
N GLY A 85 -4.54 -7.50 6.39
CA GLY A 85 -5.19 -8.78 6.11
C GLY A 85 -6.65 -8.62 5.67
N GLN A 86 -7.41 -7.74 6.30
CA GLN A 86 -8.81 -7.49 5.96
C GLN A 86 -8.95 -6.80 4.60
N ILE A 87 -8.07 -5.82 4.28
CA ILE A 87 -8.03 -5.19 2.95
C ILE A 87 -7.73 -6.25 1.88
N THR A 88 -6.76 -7.12 2.16
CA THR A 88 -6.38 -8.22 1.25
C THR A 88 -7.55 -9.17 1.02
N ASP A 89 -8.17 -9.66 2.09
CA ASP A 89 -9.27 -10.62 2.00
C ASP A 89 -10.52 -10.01 1.37
N TYR A 90 -10.85 -8.75 1.68
CA TYR A 90 -11.96 -8.05 1.03
C TYR A 90 -11.72 -7.89 -0.47
N THR A 91 -10.52 -7.44 -0.85
CA THR A 91 -10.14 -7.28 -2.27
C THR A 91 -10.21 -8.61 -3.01
N PHE A 92 -9.70 -9.68 -2.40
CA PHE A 92 -9.71 -11.02 -2.98
C PHE A 92 -11.13 -11.59 -3.11
N LYS A 93 -12.04 -11.33 -2.15
CA LYS A 93 -13.44 -11.77 -2.21
C LYS A 93 -14.26 -11.04 -3.28
N ASN A 94 -13.94 -9.77 -3.55
CA ASN A 94 -14.60 -8.96 -4.57
C ASN A 94 -14.03 -9.25 -5.97
N GLN A 95 -14.13 -10.52 -6.40
CA GLN A 95 -13.41 -11.03 -7.56
C GLN A 95 -13.81 -10.34 -8.88
N ASN A 96 -15.08 -9.94 -9.01
CA ASN A 96 -15.62 -9.31 -10.22
C ASN A 96 -15.24 -7.83 -10.38
N GLU A 97 -14.61 -7.24 -9.36
CA GLU A 97 -14.21 -5.85 -9.35
C GLU A 97 -12.75 -5.67 -9.77
N ILE A 98 -12.44 -4.46 -10.23
CA ILE A 98 -11.06 -4.06 -10.52
C ILE A 98 -10.28 -3.98 -9.20
N LEU A 99 -9.12 -4.65 -9.14
CA LEU A 99 -8.31 -4.80 -7.93
C LEU A 99 -8.12 -3.49 -7.15
N ARG A 100 -7.76 -2.39 -7.83
CA ARG A 100 -7.55 -1.10 -7.15
C ARG A 100 -8.82 -0.53 -6.53
N TYR A 101 -9.97 -0.75 -7.16
CA TYR A 101 -11.24 -0.22 -6.69
C TYR A 101 -11.69 -0.96 -5.44
N SER A 102 -11.61 -2.31 -5.43
CA SER A 102 -11.95 -3.10 -4.23
C SER A 102 -11.07 -2.75 -3.03
N MET A 103 -9.77 -2.50 -3.23
CA MET A 103 -8.88 -2.06 -2.14
C MET A 103 -9.29 -0.70 -1.58
N TYR A 104 -9.54 0.28 -2.46
CA TYR A 104 -9.87 1.65 -2.02
C TYR A 104 -11.26 1.73 -1.40
N GLU A 105 -12.24 0.98 -1.91
CA GLU A 105 -13.57 0.87 -1.33
C GLU A 105 -13.48 0.40 0.13
N TYR A 106 -12.72 -0.65 0.41
CA TYR A 106 -12.59 -1.13 1.78
C TYR A 106 -11.90 -0.14 2.72
N ILE A 107 -10.89 0.59 2.21
CA ILE A 107 -10.23 1.65 2.97
C ILE A 107 -11.20 2.80 3.27
N GLU A 108 -12.09 3.14 2.33
CA GLU A 108 -13.14 4.13 2.55
C GLU A 108 -14.16 3.65 3.59
N LEU A 109 -14.59 2.38 3.52
CA LEU A 109 -15.46 1.77 4.53
C LEU A 109 -14.84 1.80 5.93
N LEU A 110 -13.53 1.49 6.03
CA LEU A 110 -12.77 1.60 7.28
C LEU A 110 -12.75 3.04 7.79
N ASN A 111 -12.48 4.01 6.92
CA ASN A 111 -12.41 5.42 7.28
C ASN A 111 -13.77 5.99 7.74
N ASN A 112 -14.87 5.48 7.18
CA ASN A 112 -16.23 5.87 7.51
C ASN A 112 -16.82 5.07 8.69
N ASN A 113 -16.03 4.23 9.38
CA ASN A 113 -16.49 3.31 10.43
C ASN A 113 -17.69 2.44 10.00
N THR A 114 -17.76 2.08 8.71
CA THR A 114 -18.89 1.37 8.10
C THR A 114 -18.59 -0.12 7.89
N VAL A 115 -17.53 -0.65 8.52
CA VAL A 115 -17.20 -2.07 8.41
C VAL A 115 -18.19 -2.87 9.26
N LEU A 116 -19.09 -3.59 8.57
CA LEU A 116 -20.10 -4.50 9.14
C LEU A 116 -19.47 -5.85 9.55
#